data_AF-A0AAJ1ZH67-F1
#
_entry.id   AF-A0AAJ1ZH67-F1
#
_cell.length_a   1.000
_cell.length_b   1.000
_cell.length_c   1.000
_cell.angle_alpha   90.00
_cell.angle_beta   90.00
_cell.angle_gamma   90.00
#
_symmetry.space_group_name_H-M   'P 1'
#
loop_
_entity.id
_entity.type
_entity.pdbx_description
1 polymer ?
#
loop_
_entity_poly.entity_id
_entity_poly.type
_entity_poly.pdbx_seq_one_letter_code
_entity_poly.pdbx_strand_id
1 'polypeptide(L)'
;MKAPHFKLPNGTAHRNGCNGEAGDGVTAGANAPSEASKRTVVGKIEIPEALVRRRKASSVRKPGDDGLGAPPDAIEIVRRRRLIDSDKTISSCFTTSQLRPIVHAYKRLRKHAYEQAVAAGLERGSAAYNARFREILDAHDLSLYKQKLTYGSAFQGSRLSPWHVERVYNGSGKVLAENDCLVIKDMNTWPRQLKSRDLIPFEIKVSKALASDAPTSLLRALAELEHIAASGGEVEWWAYGVPLLQGQKFELSVDSLDHIYWIGQHQR
;
A
#
# COMPACT_ATOMS: atom_id res chain seq x y z
N MET A 1 32.24 -4.38 14.13
CA MET A 1 32.26 -5.27 12.95
C MET A 1 31.69 -4.50 11.76
N LYS A 2 32.47 -4.29 10.69
CA LYS A 2 31.98 -3.69 9.44
C LYS A 2 31.18 -4.73 8.66
N ALA A 3 30.05 -4.33 8.07
CA ALA A 3 29.29 -5.19 7.17
C ALA A 3 30.17 -5.62 5.98
N PRO A 4 30.07 -6.88 5.49
CA PRO A 4 30.80 -7.30 4.31
C PRO A 4 30.26 -6.55 3.10
N HIS A 5 31.10 -5.73 2.48
CA HIS A 5 30.81 -5.11 1.19
C HIS A 5 31.23 -6.09 0.08
N PHE A 6 30.27 -6.58 -0.70
CA PHE A 6 30.54 -7.36 -1.91
C PHE A 6 31.11 -6.42 -2.98
N LYS A 7 32.42 -6.18 -2.95
CA LYS A 7 33.14 -5.47 -4.00
C LYS A 7 33.81 -6.50 -4.91
N LEU A 8 33.56 -6.41 -6.21
CA LEU A 8 34.30 -7.22 -7.17
C LEU A 8 35.79 -6.83 -7.20
N PRO A 9 36.71 -7.78 -7.46
CA PRO A 9 38.11 -7.47 -7.72
C PRO A 9 38.27 -6.47 -8.86
N ASN A 10 39.25 -5.57 -8.73
CA ASN A 10 39.55 -4.57 -9.77
C ASN A 10 39.81 -5.27 -11.12
N GLY A 11 39.21 -4.75 -12.20
CA GLY A 11 39.35 -5.31 -13.55
C GLY A 11 38.42 -6.49 -13.87
N THR A 12 37.52 -6.88 -12.95
CA THR A 12 36.47 -7.86 -13.25
C THR A 12 35.14 -7.18 -13.53
N ALA A 13 34.50 -7.54 -14.65
CA ALA A 13 33.13 -7.14 -14.94
C ALA A 13 32.17 -8.18 -14.34
N HIS A 14 30.99 -7.74 -13.91
CA HIS A 14 29.94 -8.67 -13.52
C HIS A 14 29.59 -9.57 -14.72
N ARG A 15 29.67 -10.89 -14.52
CA ARG A 15 29.25 -11.87 -15.52
C ARG A 15 27.78 -11.57 -15.89
N ASN A 16 27.50 -11.44 -17.19
CA ASN A 16 26.18 -11.09 -17.75
C ASN A 16 25.63 -9.70 -17.35
N GLY A 17 26.52 -8.72 -17.07
CA GLY A 17 26.13 -7.32 -16.87
C GLY A 17 25.31 -7.08 -15.59
N CYS A 18 25.52 -7.88 -14.55
CA CYS A 18 24.83 -7.73 -13.27
C CYS A 18 25.49 -6.62 -12.41
N ASN A 19 25.46 -5.37 -12.87
CA ASN A 19 26.02 -4.20 -12.15
C ASN A 19 25.05 -3.57 -11.14
N GLY A 20 23.91 -4.21 -10.86
CA GLY A 20 22.86 -3.65 -9.99
C GLY A 20 22.03 -2.54 -10.64
N GLU A 21 22.31 -2.19 -11.89
CA GLU A 21 21.50 -1.26 -12.68
C GLU A 21 20.54 -2.08 -13.57
N ALA A 22 19.32 -1.59 -13.76
CA ALA A 22 18.41 -2.14 -14.75
C ALA A 22 19.07 -1.96 -16.13
N GLY A 23 19.58 -3.06 -16.69
CA GLY A 23 20.53 -3.01 -17.79
C GLY A 23 20.02 -2.24 -19.01
N ASP A 24 20.86 -1.32 -19.51
CA ASP A 24 20.78 -0.90 -20.89
C ASP A 24 20.89 -2.15 -21.77
N GLY A 25 19.82 -2.41 -22.52
CA GLY A 25 19.77 -3.51 -23.47
C GLY A 25 20.93 -3.39 -24.45
N VAL A 26 21.63 -4.50 -24.64
CA VAL A 26 22.56 -4.68 -25.75
C VAL A 26 21.86 -4.33 -27.06
N THR A 27 22.31 -3.21 -27.66
CA THR A 27 22.15 -2.76 -29.05
C THR A 27 21.07 -3.47 -29.88
N ALA A 28 19.84 -2.96 -29.79
CA ALA A 28 18.87 -3.07 -30.89
C ALA A 28 19.00 -1.80 -31.75
N GLY A 29 19.00 -1.98 -33.07
CA GLY A 29 19.36 -0.98 -34.08
C GLY A 29 18.71 0.39 -33.91
N ALA A 30 19.42 1.40 -34.41
CA ALA A 30 18.96 2.77 -34.53
C ALA A 30 17.51 2.83 -35.07
N ASN A 31 16.68 3.66 -34.42
CA ASN A 31 15.28 4.00 -34.73
C ASN A 31 14.18 3.35 -33.87
N ALA A 32 14.39 3.22 -32.56
CA ALA A 32 13.28 3.22 -31.61
C ALA A 32 13.21 4.58 -30.91
N PRO A 33 12.07 5.30 -30.89
CA PRO A 33 11.95 6.52 -30.11
C PRO A 33 12.23 6.18 -28.66
N SER A 34 13.19 6.89 -28.07
CA SER A 34 13.58 6.82 -26.66
C SER A 34 12.35 6.74 -25.76
N GLU A 35 12.00 5.54 -25.27
CA GLU A 35 11.12 5.44 -24.10
C GLU A 35 11.79 6.23 -22.98
N ALA A 36 10.99 7.06 -22.30
CA ALA A 36 11.45 8.02 -21.33
C ALA A 36 12.46 7.39 -20.36
N SER A 37 13.57 8.10 -20.16
CA SER A 37 14.61 7.78 -19.19
C SER A 37 13.97 7.28 -17.89
N LYS A 38 14.10 5.96 -17.62
CA LYS A 38 13.67 5.30 -16.37
C LYS A 38 14.60 5.66 -15.21
N ARG A 39 15.04 6.91 -15.14
CA ARG A 39 15.84 7.39 -14.02
C ARG A 39 14.88 7.50 -12.85
N THR A 40 15.04 6.61 -11.87
CA THR A 40 14.40 6.70 -10.56
C THR A 40 14.73 8.08 -10.02
N VAL A 41 13.81 9.04 -10.15
CA VAL A 41 13.94 10.33 -9.50
C VAL A 41 13.79 10.02 -8.03
N VAL A 42 14.91 10.00 -7.31
CA VAL A 42 14.92 9.93 -5.85
C VAL A 42 14.25 11.22 -5.37
N GLY A 43 12.92 11.19 -5.26
CA GLY A 43 12.16 12.28 -4.69
C GLY A 43 12.57 12.49 -3.23
N LYS A 44 12.38 13.71 -2.71
CA LYS A 44 12.63 14.00 -1.28
C LYS A 44 11.78 13.12 -0.34
N ILE A 45 10.73 12.48 -0.85
CA ILE A 45 9.90 11.50 -0.15
C ILE A 45 9.66 10.33 -1.13
N GLU A 46 10.15 9.14 -0.79
CA GLU A 46 9.77 7.91 -1.48
C GLU A 46 8.37 7.49 -1.01
N ILE A 47 7.42 7.47 -1.93
CA ILE A 47 6.00 7.28 -1.65
C ILE A 47 5.49 6.13 -2.51
N PRO A 48 4.77 5.15 -1.96
CA PRO A 48 4.23 4.10 -2.79
C PRO A 48 3.12 4.62 -3.71
N GLU A 49 3.26 4.35 -5.00
CA GLU A 49 2.37 4.85 -6.05
C GLU A 49 1.22 3.90 -6.35
N ALA A 50 1.29 2.64 -5.91
CA ALA A 50 0.19 1.69 -6.13
C ALA A 50 0.00 0.66 -5.02
N LEU A 51 -1.26 0.44 -4.64
CA LEU A 51 -1.72 -0.75 -3.93
C LEU A 51 -2.04 -1.85 -4.95
N VAL A 52 -1.36 -2.99 -4.90
CA VAL A 52 -1.50 -4.09 -5.87
C VAL A 52 -1.81 -5.41 -5.18
N ARG A 53 -2.28 -6.40 -5.93
CA ARG A 53 -2.50 -7.74 -5.36
C ARG A 53 -1.18 -8.32 -4.91
N ARG A 54 -1.19 -8.97 -3.73
CA ARG A 54 -0.04 -9.73 -3.25
C ARG A 54 0.37 -10.76 -4.28
N ARG A 55 1.67 -10.78 -4.62
CA ARG A 55 2.23 -11.81 -5.50
C ARG A 55 2.30 -13.12 -4.74
N LYS A 56 1.90 -14.21 -5.39
CA LYS A 56 2.14 -15.55 -4.85
C LYS A 56 3.64 -15.75 -4.74
N ALA A 57 4.09 -16.28 -3.61
CA ALA A 57 5.48 -16.68 -3.47
C ALA A 57 5.78 -17.74 -4.54
N SER A 58 6.67 -17.42 -5.48
CA SER A 58 7.17 -18.43 -6.40
C SER A 58 8.11 -19.33 -5.60
N SER A 59 7.88 -20.65 -5.61
CA SER A 59 8.86 -21.58 -5.07
C SER A 59 10.17 -21.37 -5.82
N VAL A 60 11.19 -20.90 -5.09
CA VAL A 60 12.51 -20.61 -5.67
C VAL A 60 13.21 -21.89 -6.11
N ARG A 61 12.83 -23.03 -5.51
CA ARG A 61 13.37 -24.35 -5.82
C ARG A 61 12.22 -25.30 -6.12
N LYS A 62 12.36 -26.08 -7.20
CA LYS A 62 11.45 -27.20 -7.45
C LYS A 62 11.80 -28.36 -6.51
N PRO A 63 10.86 -29.26 -6.19
CA PRO A 63 11.21 -30.50 -5.50
C PRO A 63 12.33 -31.23 -6.28
N GLY A 64 13.47 -31.48 -5.62
CA GLY A 64 14.66 -32.08 -6.24
C GLY A 64 15.72 -31.08 -6.75
N ASP A 65 15.50 -29.77 -6.62
CA ASP A 65 16.50 -28.75 -6.94
C ASP A 65 17.41 -28.51 -5.72
N ASP A 66 18.56 -29.18 -5.72
CA ASP A 66 19.60 -29.11 -4.69
C ASP A 66 20.36 -27.77 -4.68
N GLY A 67 20.12 -26.91 -5.68
CA GLY A 67 20.83 -25.64 -5.85
C GLY A 67 22.28 -25.82 -6.33
N LEU A 68 22.68 -27.04 -6.73
CA LEU A 68 23.98 -27.34 -7.34
C LEU A 68 23.95 -27.25 -8.87
N GLY A 69 22.79 -26.93 -9.45
CA GLY A 69 22.63 -26.69 -10.87
C GLY A 69 23.55 -25.57 -11.38
N ALA A 70 23.99 -25.70 -12.63
CA ALA A 70 24.78 -24.68 -13.30
C ALA A 70 24.04 -23.33 -13.28
N PRO A 71 24.77 -22.20 -13.12
CA PRO A 71 24.16 -20.88 -13.14
C PRO A 71 23.37 -20.66 -14.45
N PRO A 72 22.28 -19.86 -14.43
CA PRO A 72 21.47 -19.63 -15.62
C PRO A 72 22.30 -19.10 -16.79
N ASP A 73 22.02 -19.59 -18.00
CA ASP A 73 22.69 -19.11 -19.20
C ASP A 73 22.22 -17.69 -19.59
N ALA A 74 22.91 -17.08 -20.57
CA ALA A 74 22.61 -15.72 -21.01
C ALA A 74 21.19 -15.59 -21.60
N ILE A 75 20.66 -16.65 -22.23
CA ILE A 75 19.34 -16.64 -22.87
C ILE A 75 18.24 -16.64 -21.80
N GLU A 76 18.38 -17.48 -20.79
CA GLU A 76 17.47 -17.58 -19.64
C GLU A 76 17.50 -16.28 -18.83
N ILE A 77 18.65 -15.63 -18.67
CA ILE A 77 18.74 -14.31 -18.02
C ILE A 77 17.98 -13.26 -18.83
N VAL A 78 18.17 -13.20 -20.16
CA VAL A 78 17.43 -12.26 -21.03
C VAL A 78 15.93 -12.55 -20.99
N ARG A 79 15.51 -13.81 -21.00
CA ARG A 79 14.10 -14.21 -20.86
C ARG A 79 13.52 -13.76 -19.52
N ARG A 80 14.22 -14.00 -18.41
CA ARG A 80 13.81 -13.55 -17.06
C ARG A 80 13.71 -12.03 -16.99
N ARG A 81 14.67 -11.30 -17.58
CA ARG A 81 14.63 -9.83 -17.67
C ARG A 81 13.42 -9.35 -18.47
N ARG A 82 13.14 -9.92 -19.64
CA ARG A 82 11.94 -9.58 -20.43
C ARG A 82 10.64 -9.85 -19.69
N LEU A 83 10.55 -10.96 -18.95
CA LEU A 83 9.39 -11.26 -18.10
C LEU A 83 9.23 -10.20 -17.00
N ILE A 84 10.33 -9.79 -16.38
CA ILE A 84 10.37 -8.74 -15.36
C ILE A 84 9.97 -7.37 -15.95
N ASP A 85 10.50 -7.01 -17.12
CA ASP A 85 10.20 -5.74 -17.80
C ASP A 85 8.76 -5.69 -18.31
N SER A 86 8.19 -6.82 -18.73
CA SER A 86 6.80 -6.93 -19.17
C SER A 86 5.78 -6.85 -18.01
N ASP A 87 6.25 -7.06 -16.78
CA ASP A 87 5.44 -6.89 -15.59
C ASP A 87 5.35 -5.38 -15.27
N LYS A 88 4.22 -4.77 -15.68
CA LYS A 88 3.88 -3.37 -15.38
C LYS A 88 3.93 -3.03 -13.89
N THR A 89 3.98 -4.03 -13.01
CA THR A 89 4.10 -3.84 -11.56
C THR A 89 5.54 -3.90 -11.04
N ILE A 90 6.55 -4.11 -11.90
CA ILE A 90 8.00 -4.06 -11.57
C ILE A 90 8.69 -2.80 -12.12
N SER A 91 8.16 -2.22 -13.20
CA SER A 91 8.69 -1.01 -13.81
C SER A 91 8.59 0.19 -12.84
N SER A 92 9.69 0.56 -12.17
CA SER A 92 9.99 1.84 -11.50
C SER A 92 8.97 2.44 -10.50
N CYS A 93 7.77 1.88 -10.34
CA CYS A 93 6.74 2.34 -9.43
C CYS A 93 6.92 1.69 -8.06
N PHE A 94 6.94 2.48 -6.99
CA PHE A 94 6.95 2.00 -5.62
C PHE A 94 5.59 1.32 -5.31
N THR A 95 5.43 0.04 -5.64
CA THR A 95 4.17 -0.69 -5.40
C THR A 95 4.18 -1.43 -4.05
N THR A 96 3.02 -1.66 -3.48
CA THR A 96 2.86 -2.45 -2.25
C THR A 96 1.56 -3.23 -2.27
N SER A 97 1.53 -4.40 -1.62
CA SER A 97 0.27 -5.13 -1.40
C SER A 97 -0.39 -4.80 -0.07
N GLN A 98 0.33 -4.13 0.84
CA GLN A 98 -0.17 -3.80 2.18
C GLN A 98 -0.68 -2.37 2.21
N LEU A 99 -1.77 -2.13 2.92
CA LEU A 99 -2.30 -0.79 3.12
C LEU A 99 -1.38 0.07 4.02
N ARG A 100 -0.63 -0.55 4.93
CA ARG A 100 0.22 0.14 5.91
C ARG A 100 1.21 1.15 5.29
N PRO A 101 2.05 0.80 4.30
CA PRO A 101 2.95 1.77 3.66
C PRO A 101 2.23 2.95 3.00
N ILE A 102 1.06 2.71 2.39
CA ILE A 102 0.22 3.76 1.78
C ILE A 102 -0.26 4.75 2.85
N VAL A 103 -0.77 4.25 3.97
CA VAL A 103 -1.21 5.09 5.10
C VAL A 103 -0.04 5.86 5.71
N HIS A 104 1.13 5.23 5.86
CA HIS A 104 2.32 5.89 6.40
C HIS A 104 2.78 7.04 5.50
N ALA A 105 2.79 6.84 4.18
CA ALA A 105 3.12 7.89 3.24
C ALA A 105 2.09 9.02 3.26
N TYR A 106 0.80 8.71 3.35
CA TYR A 106 -0.25 9.71 3.51
C TYR A 106 -0.05 10.56 4.78
N LYS A 107 0.25 9.93 5.92
CA LYS A 107 0.55 10.67 7.17
C LYS A 107 1.77 11.59 7.02
N ARG A 108 2.84 11.13 6.34
CA ARG A 108 4.03 11.95 6.05
C ARG A 108 3.70 13.13 5.15
N LEU A 109 2.95 12.91 4.07
CA LEU A 109 2.50 13.97 3.16
C LEU A 109 1.64 15.01 3.87
N ARG A 110 0.70 14.58 4.72
CA ARG A 110 -0.11 15.51 5.53
C ARG A 110 0.74 16.35 6.47
N LYS A 111 1.76 15.76 7.09
CA LYS A 111 2.72 16.49 7.93
C LYS A 111 3.50 17.51 7.10
N HIS A 112 4.00 17.10 5.94
CA HIS A 112 4.71 17.99 5.02
C HIS A 112 3.83 19.15 4.53
N ALA A 113 2.58 18.87 4.17
CA ALA A 113 1.62 19.89 3.76
C ALA A 113 1.31 20.89 4.88
N TYR A 114 1.20 20.40 6.12
CA TYR A 114 1.07 21.25 7.30
C TYR A 114 2.30 22.16 7.50
N GLU A 115 3.50 21.60 7.44
CA GLU A 115 4.76 22.35 7.58
C GLU A 115 4.89 23.45 6.51
N GLN A 116 4.55 23.15 5.26
CA GLN A 116 4.54 24.16 4.19
C GLN A 116 3.50 25.27 4.41
N ALA A 117 2.30 24.92 4.89
CA ALA A 117 1.26 25.90 5.15
C ALA A 117 1.62 26.85 6.31
N VAL A 118 2.23 26.32 7.37
CA VAL A 118 2.75 27.11 8.49
C VAL A 118 3.87 28.03 8.03
N ALA A 119 4.81 27.53 7.22
CA ALA A 119 5.90 28.34 6.67
C ALA A 119 5.39 29.49 5.77
N ALA A 120 4.24 29.28 5.11
CA ALA A 120 3.56 30.30 4.30
C ALA A 120 2.65 31.24 5.13
N GLY A 121 2.60 31.11 6.46
CA GLY A 121 1.77 31.95 7.33
C GLY A 121 0.27 31.75 7.15
N LEU A 122 -0.16 30.59 6.62
CA LEU A 122 -1.58 30.32 6.37
C LEU A 122 -2.28 29.85 7.65
N GLU A 123 -3.43 30.46 7.96
CA GLU A 123 -4.25 30.07 9.09
C GLU A 123 -4.93 28.72 8.84
N ARG A 124 -4.84 27.82 9.82
CA ARG A 124 -5.44 26.48 9.74
C ARG A 124 -6.95 26.57 9.55
N GLY A 125 -7.45 25.90 8.52
CA GLY A 125 -8.88 25.86 8.21
C GLY A 125 -9.35 26.96 7.26
N SER A 126 -8.51 27.96 6.96
CA SER A 126 -8.79 28.95 5.92
C SER A 126 -8.92 28.29 4.53
N ALA A 127 -9.61 28.95 3.60
CA ALA A 127 -9.73 28.46 2.22
C ALA A 127 -8.36 28.30 1.54
N ALA A 128 -7.44 29.25 1.77
CA ALA A 128 -6.07 29.22 1.26
C ALA A 128 -5.26 28.05 1.85
N TYR A 129 -5.36 27.82 3.17
CA TYR A 129 -4.75 26.65 3.81
C TYR A 129 -5.24 25.34 3.18
N ASN A 130 -6.57 25.19 3.03
CA ASN A 130 -7.16 23.97 2.48
C ASN A 130 -6.81 23.76 1.00
N ALA A 131 -6.70 24.84 0.21
CA ALA A 131 -6.29 24.79 -1.18
C ALA A 131 -4.82 24.33 -1.31
N ARG A 132 -3.91 24.93 -0.53
CA ARG A 132 -2.50 24.54 -0.51
C ARG A 132 -2.29 23.11 -0.03
N PHE A 133 -3.06 22.71 0.98
CA PHE A 133 -3.00 21.35 1.52
C PHE A 133 -3.45 20.31 0.48
N ARG A 134 -4.52 20.61 -0.26
CA ARG A 134 -4.99 19.77 -1.37
C ARG A 134 -3.99 19.72 -2.52
N GLU A 135 -3.45 20.86 -2.93
CA GLU A 135 -2.42 20.95 -3.98
C GLU A 135 -1.26 19.99 -3.71
N ILE A 136 -0.73 19.97 -2.48
CA ILE A 136 0.38 19.09 -2.11
C ILE A 136 -0.02 17.62 -2.17
N LEU A 137 -1.21 17.25 -1.67
CA LEU A 137 -1.67 15.86 -1.69
C LEU A 137 -2.06 15.38 -3.09
N ASP A 138 -2.61 16.26 -3.92
CA ASP A 138 -3.06 15.96 -5.27
C ASP A 138 -1.91 15.95 -6.30
N ALA A 139 -0.75 16.50 -5.95
CA ALA A 139 0.47 16.39 -6.75
C ALA A 139 1.09 14.96 -6.73
N HIS A 140 0.62 14.08 -5.86
CA HIS A 140 1.13 12.71 -5.72
C HIS A 140 0.08 11.69 -6.18
N ASP A 141 0.38 11.02 -7.28
CA ASP A 141 -0.46 9.96 -7.84
C ASP A 141 -0.50 8.74 -6.91
N LEU A 142 -1.67 8.10 -6.87
CA LEU A 142 -1.88 6.85 -6.16
C LEU A 142 -2.89 5.97 -6.92
N SER A 143 -2.46 4.78 -7.31
CA SER A 143 -3.34 3.76 -7.89
C SER A 143 -3.79 2.78 -6.82
N LEU A 144 -5.10 2.68 -6.58
CA LEU A 144 -5.66 1.60 -5.77
C LEU A 144 -6.09 0.49 -6.73
N TYR A 145 -5.26 -0.56 -6.84
CA TYR A 145 -5.32 -1.64 -7.84
C TYR A 145 -5.22 -1.16 -9.29
N LYS A 146 -6.26 -0.51 -9.80
CA LYS A 146 -6.33 0.06 -11.16
C LYS A 146 -7.03 1.42 -11.19
N GLN A 147 -7.60 1.84 -10.07
CA GLN A 147 -8.25 3.13 -9.96
C GLN A 147 -7.16 4.20 -9.79
N LYS A 148 -6.99 5.03 -10.82
CA LYS A 148 -6.07 6.18 -10.77
C LYS A 148 -6.68 7.27 -9.91
N LEU A 149 -6.03 7.55 -8.79
CA LEU A 149 -6.38 8.57 -7.82
C LEU A 149 -5.12 9.38 -7.49
N THR A 150 -5.27 10.29 -6.55
CA THR A 150 -4.18 11.00 -5.87
C THR A 150 -4.21 10.66 -4.39
N TYR A 151 -3.13 10.98 -3.66
CA TYR A 151 -3.15 10.89 -2.21
C TYR A 151 -4.22 11.79 -1.55
N GLY A 152 -4.63 12.89 -2.20
CA GLY A 152 -5.70 13.77 -1.72
C GLY A 152 -7.10 13.19 -1.92
N SER A 153 -7.32 12.39 -2.97
CA SER A 153 -8.63 11.84 -3.33
C SER A 153 -8.84 10.37 -2.94
N ALA A 154 -7.76 9.64 -2.60
CA ALA A 154 -7.80 8.23 -2.23
C ALA A 154 -8.26 7.96 -0.78
N PHE A 155 -8.15 8.96 0.10
CA PHE A 155 -8.47 8.84 1.52
C PHE A 155 -9.77 9.58 1.86
N GLN A 156 -10.61 8.94 2.67
CA GLN A 156 -11.85 9.54 3.16
C GLN A 156 -12.00 9.35 4.67
N GLY A 157 -12.21 10.48 5.37
CA GLY A 157 -12.46 10.48 6.81
C GLY A 157 -13.90 10.15 7.20
N SER A 158 -14.06 9.69 8.44
CA SER A 158 -15.34 9.24 9.01
C SER A 158 -16.44 10.27 9.17
N ARG A 159 -16.13 11.55 8.96
CA ARG A 159 -17.09 12.66 9.08
C ARG A 159 -17.81 12.97 7.77
N LEU A 160 -17.46 12.30 6.68
CA LEU A 160 -18.01 12.52 5.35
C LEU A 160 -18.87 11.33 4.95
N SER A 161 -20.01 11.57 4.29
CA SER A 161 -20.85 10.49 3.78
C SER A 161 -20.04 9.62 2.81
N PRO A 162 -20.05 8.28 2.97
CA PRO A 162 -19.24 7.42 2.14
C PRO A 162 -19.61 7.62 0.68
N TRP A 163 -18.63 7.79 -0.20
CA TRP A 163 -18.91 8.03 -1.62
C TRP A 163 -19.38 6.78 -2.36
N HIS A 164 -19.65 5.68 -1.65
CA HIS A 164 -20.02 4.36 -2.21
C HIS A 164 -19.04 3.88 -3.30
N VAL A 165 -17.78 4.30 -3.19
CA VAL A 165 -16.69 3.92 -4.11
C VAL A 165 -15.52 3.36 -3.32
N GLU A 166 -14.65 2.65 -4.02
CA GLU A 166 -13.42 2.09 -3.45
C GLU A 166 -12.50 3.21 -2.97
N ARG A 167 -12.28 3.32 -1.67
CA ARG A 167 -11.38 4.30 -1.05
C ARG A 167 -10.74 3.71 0.20
N VAL A 168 -9.71 4.40 0.70
CA VAL A 168 -9.17 4.15 2.03
C VAL A 168 -9.97 4.99 3.03
N TYR A 169 -10.82 4.32 3.80
CA TYR A 169 -11.58 4.92 4.88
C TYR A 169 -10.79 4.87 6.17
N ASN A 170 -11.03 5.82 7.09
CA ASN A 170 -10.37 5.80 8.39
C ASN A 170 -11.27 6.29 9.52
N GLY A 171 -10.98 5.80 10.72
CA GLY A 171 -11.75 6.09 11.91
C GLY A 171 -11.10 5.51 13.16
N SER A 172 -11.88 5.40 14.22
CA SER A 172 -11.46 4.79 15.48
C SER A 172 -12.64 4.02 16.06
N GLY A 173 -12.38 2.82 16.58
CA GLY A 173 -13.45 1.91 16.93
C GLY A 173 -13.05 0.81 17.89
N LYS A 174 -14.06 0.23 18.55
CA LYS A 174 -13.90 -0.92 19.44
C LYS A 174 -13.90 -2.21 18.64
N VAL A 175 -12.94 -3.09 18.89
CA VAL A 175 -12.85 -4.39 18.22
C VAL A 175 -13.66 -5.42 19.00
N LEU A 176 -14.48 -6.18 18.29
CA LEU A 176 -15.33 -7.23 18.83
C LEU A 176 -15.12 -8.52 18.03
N ALA A 177 -15.17 -9.66 18.71
CA ALA A 177 -15.16 -10.96 18.07
C ALA A 177 -16.59 -11.42 17.81
N GLU A 178 -16.90 -11.70 16.55
CA GLU A 178 -18.05 -12.50 16.15
C GLU A 178 -17.54 -13.86 15.64
N ASN A 179 -18.41 -14.84 15.41
CA ASN A 179 -17.99 -16.22 15.11
C ASN A 179 -17.00 -16.28 13.92
N ASP A 180 -17.43 -15.79 12.76
CA ASP A 180 -16.68 -15.91 11.49
C ASP A 180 -15.90 -14.64 11.09
N CYS A 181 -16.09 -13.55 11.82
CA CYS A 181 -15.43 -12.27 11.51
C CYS A 181 -15.05 -11.50 12.78
N LEU A 182 -14.15 -10.54 12.63
CA LEU A 182 -13.87 -9.52 13.64
C LEU A 182 -14.57 -8.24 13.21
N VAL A 183 -15.32 -7.63 14.13
CA VAL A 183 -16.07 -6.41 13.86
C VAL A 183 -15.43 -5.24 14.59
N ILE A 184 -15.04 -4.20 13.84
CA ILE A 184 -14.65 -2.92 14.44
C ILE A 184 -15.88 -2.02 14.37
N LYS A 185 -16.43 -1.65 15.53
CA LYS A 185 -17.51 -0.66 15.62
C LYS A 185 -16.91 0.73 15.71
N ASP A 186 -17.08 1.54 14.67
CA ASP A 186 -16.58 2.91 14.70
C ASP A 186 -17.28 3.72 15.80
N MET A 187 -16.51 4.54 16.51
CA MET A 187 -17.02 5.42 17.55
C MET A 187 -17.77 6.62 16.98
N ASN A 188 -17.48 6.99 15.73
CA ASN A 188 -18.20 8.05 15.04
C ASN A 188 -19.37 7.46 14.27
N THR A 189 -20.43 8.26 14.18
CA THR A 189 -21.53 7.99 13.29
C THR A 189 -21.31 8.71 11.97
N TRP A 190 -21.79 8.11 10.89
CA TRP A 190 -21.58 8.58 9.52
C TRP A 190 -22.90 9.10 8.96
N PRO A 191 -22.88 10.21 8.21
CA PRO A 191 -24.09 10.71 7.59
C PRO A 191 -24.58 9.74 6.52
N ARG A 192 -25.86 9.34 6.63
CA ARG A 192 -26.52 8.37 5.76
C ARG A 192 -26.47 8.77 4.28
N GLN A 193 -26.52 10.07 4.01
CA GLN A 193 -26.39 10.66 2.68
C GLN A 193 -25.63 11.99 2.79
N LEU A 194 -25.09 12.45 1.65
CA LEU A 194 -24.46 13.77 1.57
C LEU A 194 -25.45 14.85 2.00
N LYS A 195 -25.09 15.66 3.00
CA LYS A 195 -25.92 16.71 3.63
C LYS A 195 -27.07 16.21 4.54
N SER A 196 -27.18 14.91 4.80
CA SER A 196 -28.15 14.41 5.79
C SER A 196 -27.66 14.68 7.23
N ARG A 197 -28.62 14.98 8.12
CA ARG A 197 -28.39 15.02 9.58
C ARG A 197 -28.54 13.64 10.24
N ASP A 198 -29.05 12.66 9.50
CA ASP A 198 -29.21 11.29 9.99
C ASP A 198 -27.83 10.63 10.01
N LEU A 199 -27.30 10.48 11.23
CA LEU A 199 -26.03 9.82 11.46
C LEU A 199 -26.28 8.37 11.87
N ILE A 200 -25.69 7.43 11.14
CA ILE A 200 -25.84 6.00 11.36
C ILE A 200 -24.50 5.36 11.75
N PRO A 201 -24.51 4.23 12.48
CA PRO A 201 -23.29 3.51 12.82
C PRO A 201 -22.52 3.05 11.58
N PHE A 202 -21.21 2.88 11.75
CA PHE A 202 -20.32 2.32 10.74
C PHE A 202 -19.53 1.15 11.34
N GLU A 203 -19.50 0.04 10.63
CA GLU A 203 -18.81 -1.18 11.06
C GLU A 203 -17.87 -1.68 9.98
N ILE A 204 -16.71 -2.19 10.42
CA ILE A 204 -15.75 -2.87 9.56
C ILE A 204 -15.81 -4.35 9.91
N LYS A 205 -16.15 -5.20 8.94
CA LYS A 205 -16.12 -6.64 9.10
C LYS A 205 -14.88 -7.21 8.46
N VAL A 206 -13.98 -7.72 9.28
CA VAL A 206 -12.74 -8.35 8.86
C VAL A 206 -12.92 -9.86 8.89
N SER A 207 -12.79 -10.50 7.73
CA SER A 207 -12.88 -11.96 7.64
C SER A 207 -11.75 -12.64 8.43
N LYS A 208 -12.10 -13.67 9.21
CA LYS A 208 -11.10 -14.57 9.83
C LYS A 208 -10.60 -15.64 8.87
N ALA A 209 -11.32 -15.88 7.78
CA ALA A 209 -10.99 -16.92 6.82
C ALA A 209 -9.74 -16.53 6.02
N LEU A 210 -8.61 -17.15 6.37
CA LEU A 210 -7.35 -17.00 5.66
C LEU A 210 -7.19 -18.14 4.65
N ALA A 211 -6.60 -17.83 3.50
CA ALA A 211 -6.20 -18.85 2.54
C ALA A 211 -5.19 -19.82 3.18
N SER A 212 -5.18 -21.09 2.75
CA SER A 212 -4.29 -22.12 3.30
C SER A 212 -2.80 -21.78 3.17
N ASP A 213 -2.45 -20.96 2.16
CA ASP A 213 -1.10 -20.46 1.88
C ASP A 213 -0.87 -19.02 2.39
N ALA A 214 -1.70 -18.54 3.33
CA ALA A 214 -1.56 -17.19 3.88
C ALA A 214 -0.19 -17.02 4.57
N PRO A 215 0.52 -15.90 4.33
CA PRO A 215 1.82 -15.68 4.92
C PRO A 215 1.70 -15.42 6.42
N THR A 216 2.75 -15.75 7.17
CA THR A 216 2.81 -15.63 8.64
C THR A 216 2.48 -14.22 9.14
N SER A 217 2.73 -13.18 8.34
CA SER A 217 2.33 -11.80 8.68
C SER A 217 0.82 -11.65 8.85
N LEU A 218 0.01 -12.32 8.02
CA LEU A 218 -1.45 -12.26 8.12
C LEU A 218 -1.96 -13.04 9.33
N LEU A 219 -1.38 -14.21 9.59
CA LEU A 219 -1.70 -14.99 10.80
C LEU A 219 -1.43 -14.17 12.07
N ARG A 220 -0.30 -13.46 12.11
CA ARG A 220 0.04 -12.58 13.23
C ARG A 220 -0.88 -11.38 13.35
N ALA A 221 -1.22 -10.74 12.22
CA ALA A 221 -2.18 -9.63 12.19
C ALA A 221 -3.56 -10.07 12.72
N LEU A 222 -4.01 -11.27 12.35
CA LEU A 222 -5.26 -11.84 12.86
C LEU A 222 -5.20 -12.03 14.37
N ALA A 223 -4.17 -12.71 14.87
CA ALA A 223 -3.99 -12.95 16.30
C ALA A 223 -3.90 -11.65 17.12
N GLU A 224 -3.25 -10.61 16.59
CA GLU A 224 -3.21 -9.28 17.21
C GLU A 224 -4.62 -8.67 17.33
N LEU A 225 -5.45 -8.72 16.27
CA LEU A 225 -6.83 -8.22 16.35
C LEU A 225 -7.71 -9.07 17.26
N GLU A 226 -7.55 -10.39 17.28
CA GLU A 226 -8.28 -11.27 18.20
C GLU A 226 -7.95 -10.96 19.66
N HIS A 227 -6.68 -10.68 19.96
CA HIS A 227 -6.26 -10.26 21.30
C HIS A 227 -6.87 -8.91 21.70
N ILE A 228 -6.89 -7.94 20.78
CA ILE A 228 -7.55 -6.65 20.99
C ILE A 228 -9.05 -6.86 21.22
N ALA A 229 -9.70 -7.73 20.45
CA ALA A 229 -11.11 -8.06 20.61
C ALA A 229 -11.39 -8.71 21.98
N ALA A 230 -10.55 -9.65 22.41
CA ALA A 230 -10.69 -10.33 23.71
C ALA A 230 -10.54 -9.38 24.91
N SER A 231 -9.69 -8.36 24.78
CA SER A 231 -9.52 -7.30 25.79
C SER A 231 -10.55 -6.18 25.67
N GLY A 232 -11.40 -6.19 24.64
CA GLY A 232 -12.35 -5.12 24.35
C GLY A 232 -11.67 -3.79 24.00
N GLY A 233 -10.47 -3.86 23.42
CA GLY A 233 -9.65 -2.70 23.08
C GLY A 233 -10.18 -1.89 21.91
N GLU A 234 -9.69 -0.65 21.83
CA GLU A 234 -10.00 0.31 20.78
C GLU A 234 -8.79 0.51 19.85
N VAL A 235 -9.06 0.76 18.57
CA VAL A 235 -8.04 0.98 17.56
C VAL A 235 -8.38 2.16 16.67
N GLU A 236 -7.38 2.97 16.32
CA GLU A 236 -7.44 3.85 15.16
C GLU A 236 -7.10 3.03 13.92
N TRP A 237 -8.00 3.01 12.94
CA TRP A 237 -7.99 2.09 11.81
C TRP A 237 -8.05 2.82 10.45
N TRP A 238 -7.51 2.16 9.43
CA TRP A 238 -7.66 2.47 8.01
C TRP A 238 -8.04 1.19 7.28
N ALA A 239 -9.04 1.24 6.42
CA ALA A 239 -9.47 0.10 5.64
C ALA A 239 -9.80 0.50 4.20
N TYR A 240 -9.37 -0.32 3.25
CA TYR A 240 -9.71 -0.17 1.84
C TYR A 240 -10.90 -1.05 1.48
N GLY A 241 -11.86 -0.50 0.74
CA GLY A 241 -12.99 -1.25 0.20
C GLY A 241 -14.15 -0.34 -0.20
N VAL A 242 -15.35 -0.89 -0.31
CA VAL A 242 -16.58 -0.13 -0.58
C VAL A 242 -17.55 -0.26 0.59
N PRO A 243 -17.93 0.86 1.23
CA PRO A 243 -18.93 0.84 2.29
C PRO A 243 -20.33 0.74 1.69
N LEU A 244 -21.08 -0.24 2.17
CA LEU A 244 -22.44 -0.54 1.74
C LEU A 244 -23.42 -0.21 2.86
N LEU A 245 -24.57 0.38 2.51
CA LEU A 245 -25.65 0.61 3.47
C LEU A 245 -26.39 -0.70 3.69
N GLN A 246 -26.29 -1.26 4.89
CA GLN A 246 -26.94 -2.50 5.31
C GLN A 246 -27.97 -2.17 6.40
N GLY A 247 -29.24 -1.99 5.98
CA GLY A 247 -30.31 -1.58 6.87
C GLY A 247 -30.07 -0.18 7.44
N GLN A 248 -29.75 -0.11 8.75
CA GLN A 248 -29.55 1.14 9.51
C GLN A 248 -28.08 1.39 9.87
N LYS A 249 -27.13 0.77 9.17
CA LYS A 249 -25.69 0.99 9.37
C LYS A 249 -24.92 0.92 8.06
N PHE A 250 -23.75 1.53 8.02
CA PHE A 250 -22.76 1.27 6.98
C PHE A 250 -21.89 0.08 7.39
N GLU A 251 -21.59 -0.76 6.41
CA GLU A 251 -20.70 -1.91 6.57
C GLU A 251 -19.60 -1.87 5.50
N LEU A 252 -18.36 -2.00 5.94
CA LEU A 252 -17.18 -2.18 5.09
C LEU A 252 -16.64 -3.60 5.30
N SER A 253 -16.82 -4.46 4.31
CA SER A 253 -16.28 -5.82 4.32
C SER A 253 -14.81 -5.81 3.89
N VAL A 254 -13.97 -6.47 4.68
CA VAL A 254 -12.53 -6.60 4.45
C VAL A 254 -12.19 -8.09 4.37
N ASP A 255 -12.02 -8.57 3.14
CA ASP A 255 -11.74 -9.99 2.86
C ASP A 255 -10.24 -10.33 3.01
N SER A 256 -9.38 -9.31 3.08
CA SER A 256 -7.94 -9.48 3.23
C SER A 256 -7.38 -8.56 4.30
N LEU A 257 -6.60 -9.14 5.21
CA LEU A 257 -5.86 -8.39 6.23
C LEU A 257 -4.81 -7.43 5.65
N ASP A 258 -4.47 -7.55 4.37
CA ASP A 258 -3.64 -6.57 3.66
C ASP A 258 -4.38 -5.24 3.41
N HIS A 259 -5.71 -5.23 3.44
CA HIS A 259 -6.55 -4.05 3.18
C HIS A 259 -6.97 -3.33 4.44
N ILE A 260 -6.45 -3.73 5.61
CA ILE A 260 -6.68 -3.04 6.87
C ILE A 260 -5.36 -2.75 7.56
N TYR A 261 -5.27 -1.58 8.18
CA TYR A 261 -4.16 -1.15 9.00
C TYR A 261 -4.70 -0.50 10.27
N TRP A 262 -4.06 -0.73 11.41
CA TRP A 262 -4.35 -0.04 12.66
C TRP A 262 -3.06 0.45 13.31
N ILE A 263 -3.16 1.52 14.12
CA ILE A 263 -2.01 1.98 14.91
C ILE A 263 -1.61 0.87 15.88
N GLY A 264 -0.31 0.59 15.98
CA GLY A 264 0.21 -0.50 16.81
C GLY A 264 0.40 -1.83 16.10
N GLN A 265 -0.11 -1.99 14.87
CA GLN A 265 0.04 -3.25 14.11
C GLN A 265 1.52 -3.67 13.99
N HIS A 266 1.81 -4.90 14.39
CA HIS A 266 3.15 -5.50 14.43
C HIS A 266 4.18 -4.77 15.31
N GLN A 267 3.76 -3.86 16.19
CA GLN A 267 4.64 -3.37 17.25
C GLN A 267 4.80 -4.49 18.30
N ARG A 268 6.05 -4.72 18.71
CA ARG A 268 6.40 -5.64 19.80
C ARG A 268 6.55 -4.84 21.08
#